data_AF-A0A6N2DB81-F1
#
_entry.id   AF-A0A6N2DB81-F1
#
_cell.length_a   1.000
_cell.length_b   1.000
_cell.length_c   1.000
_cell.angle_alpha   90.00
_cell.angle_beta   90.00
_cell.angle_gamma   90.00
#
_symmetry.space_group_name_H-M   'P 1'
#
loop_
_entity.id
_entity.type
_entity.pdbx_description
1 polymer ?
#
loop_
_entity_poly.entity_id
_entity_poly.type
_entity_poly.pdbx_seq_one_letter_code
_entity_poly.pdbx_strand_id
1 'polypeptide(L)'
;MEEDLHRAVDLPRESEMDDTERELRAASERLHGQYGARFAGRSRLTRDRDTIRRMAREATVLRERAEAAHGASSSVVAELRERESLYASEAEAVTRAQAEAGVAGIEAAALAREANHWFAVYGRHFAGQARTTRDMERLEELLAGLRDVERRMAAAEGALNAENLGIVRERLKAYGAEVEEIERARDALGPDDQAGVLGGRANVLFGVWDRQFAGLPRLSRRPERLEALVRGLREVRDRMRRLPAPSAADRVTMQARNLDIVEERLGLYEQELAAVRQARETTALEQLLEALAAEVQAVMAVWDREFAGQARKTRDQGLIDGLCDRMMDVEMQLGRLGRRFETDALQAQWSLCRDLRDLLEDEAARIREARGESA
;
A
#
# COMPACT_ATOMS: atom_id res chain seq x y z
N MET A 1 -32.78 -10.71 43.97
CA MET A 1 -32.05 -9.42 44.00
C MET A 1 -31.08 -9.46 42.83
N GLU A 2 -31.67 -9.51 41.63
CA GLU A 2 -31.02 -9.70 40.34
C GLU A 2 -32.11 -9.36 39.31
N GLU A 3 -32.21 -8.09 38.93
CA GLU A 3 -33.06 -7.64 37.83
C GLU A 3 -32.60 -6.22 37.46
N ASP A 4 -31.45 -6.12 36.79
CA ASP A 4 -30.98 -4.83 36.26
C ASP A 4 -30.03 -4.97 35.05
N LEU A 5 -30.37 -5.84 34.10
CA LEU A 5 -29.63 -5.98 32.84
C LEU A 5 -30.60 -6.20 31.67
N HIS A 6 -31.00 -5.08 31.05
CA HIS A 6 -31.20 -4.89 29.60
C HIS A 6 -32.14 -3.70 29.35
N ARG A 7 -31.68 -2.48 29.67
CA ARG A 7 -32.17 -1.31 28.92
C ARG A 7 -31.44 -1.28 27.59
N ALA A 8 -32.08 -1.88 26.58
CA ALA A 8 -31.74 -1.59 25.19
C ALA A 8 -31.92 -0.08 25.00
N VAL A 9 -30.85 0.61 24.64
CA VAL A 9 -30.91 2.00 24.18
C VAL A 9 -31.63 1.94 22.83
N ASP A 10 -32.90 2.30 22.84
CA ASP A 10 -33.74 2.37 21.64
C ASP A 10 -33.17 3.51 20.78
N LEU A 11 -32.33 3.15 19.79
CA LEU A 11 -31.77 4.12 18.86
C LEU A 11 -32.88 4.51 17.86
N PRO A 12 -33.15 5.81 17.67
CA PRO A 12 -34.17 6.26 16.72
C PRO A 12 -33.85 5.77 15.30
N ARG A 13 -34.89 5.45 14.52
CA ARG A 13 -34.74 5.05 13.12
C ARG A 13 -34.24 6.24 12.30
N GLU A 14 -33.39 6.03 11.28
CA GLU A 14 -32.80 7.11 10.45
C GLU A 14 -33.83 8.09 9.86
N SER A 15 -35.08 7.64 9.66
CA SER A 15 -36.21 8.44 9.18
C SER A 15 -36.78 9.44 10.19
N GLU A 16 -36.38 9.35 11.47
CA GLU A 16 -36.88 10.19 12.58
C GLU A 16 -35.83 11.17 13.11
N MET A 17 -34.58 11.09 12.61
CA MET A 17 -33.50 11.99 13.01
C MET A 17 -33.64 13.37 12.36
N ASP A 18 -33.32 14.42 13.13
CA ASP A 18 -33.13 15.78 12.60
C ASP A 18 -31.94 15.81 11.62
N ASP A 19 -31.98 16.69 10.61
CA ASP A 19 -30.90 16.84 9.63
C ASP A 19 -29.57 17.17 10.32
N THR A 20 -29.62 17.99 11.38
CA THR A 20 -28.46 18.34 12.21
C THR A 20 -27.87 17.11 12.89
N GLU A 21 -28.70 16.21 13.43
CA GLU A 21 -28.21 15.00 14.10
C GLU A 21 -27.57 14.04 13.09
N ARG A 22 -28.18 13.89 11.90
CA ARG A 22 -27.60 13.08 10.80
C ARG A 22 -26.23 13.60 10.38
N GLU A 23 -26.10 14.92 10.19
CA GLU A 23 -24.83 15.54 9.83
C GLU A 23 -23.74 15.34 10.90
N LEU A 24 -24.09 15.52 12.18
CA LEU A 24 -23.18 15.34 13.30
C LEU A 24 -22.70 13.88 13.43
N ARG A 25 -23.61 12.90 13.32
CA ARG A 25 -23.23 11.49 13.31
C ARG A 25 -22.35 11.14 12.12
N ALA A 26 -22.71 11.59 10.93
CA ALA A 26 -21.90 11.34 9.74
C ALA A 26 -20.49 11.97 9.87
N ALA A 27 -20.38 13.16 10.45
CA ALA A 27 -19.08 13.78 10.74
C ALA A 27 -18.28 13.02 11.80
N SER A 28 -18.94 12.60 12.88
CA SER A 28 -18.37 11.74 13.91
C SER A 28 -17.81 10.46 13.29
N GLU A 29 -18.63 9.72 12.52
CA GLU A 29 -18.24 8.46 11.86
C GLU A 29 -17.09 8.64 10.89
N ARG A 30 -17.07 9.73 10.10
CA ARG A 30 -15.92 10.04 9.24
C ARG A 30 -14.65 10.24 10.05
N LEU A 31 -14.72 10.97 11.16
CA LEU A 31 -13.57 11.21 12.04
C LEU A 31 -13.09 9.90 12.68
N HIS A 32 -14.00 9.04 13.13
CA HIS A 32 -13.65 7.74 13.71
C HIS A 32 -13.12 6.75 12.68
N GLY A 33 -13.67 6.76 11.47
CA GLY A 33 -13.14 6.04 10.32
C GLY A 33 -11.71 6.46 10.01
N GLN A 34 -11.40 7.76 10.02
CA GLN A 34 -10.03 8.26 9.87
C GLN A 34 -9.11 7.77 11.00
N TYR A 35 -9.60 7.71 12.24
CA TYR A 35 -8.81 7.24 13.38
C TYR A 35 -8.46 5.77 13.22
N GLY A 36 -9.49 4.94 12.95
CA GLY A 36 -9.31 3.52 12.66
C GLY A 36 -8.34 3.33 11.49
N ALA A 37 -8.45 4.17 10.46
CA ALA A 37 -7.63 4.08 9.27
C ALA A 37 -6.14 4.40 9.50
N ARG A 38 -5.86 5.41 10.33
CA ARG A 38 -4.50 5.92 10.53
C ARG A 38 -3.79 5.32 11.74
N PHE A 39 -4.50 4.76 12.71
CA PHE A 39 -3.89 4.43 14.00
C PHE A 39 -4.18 3.02 14.52
N ALA A 40 -5.24 2.34 14.06
CA ALA A 40 -5.53 1.00 14.55
C ALA A 40 -4.39 0.03 14.23
N GLY A 41 -3.98 -0.79 15.21
CA GLY A 41 -2.91 -1.78 15.06
C GLY A 41 -1.48 -1.23 15.03
N ARG A 42 -1.28 0.10 14.97
CA ARG A 42 0.07 0.67 14.80
C ARG A 42 0.82 0.86 16.09
N SER A 43 2.14 0.73 16.04
CA SER A 43 3.02 1.12 17.13
C SER A 43 2.91 2.63 17.40
N ARG A 44 2.68 2.98 18.69
CA ARG A 44 2.66 4.36 19.17
C ARG A 44 3.94 5.14 18.85
N LEU A 45 5.06 4.45 18.64
CA LEU A 45 6.32 5.08 18.26
C LEU A 45 6.26 5.75 16.88
N THR A 46 5.44 5.21 15.97
CA THR A 46 5.36 5.67 14.58
C THR A 46 4.11 6.52 14.26
N ARG A 47 3.23 6.74 15.25
CA ARG A 47 2.00 7.50 15.04
C ARG A 47 2.27 9.01 15.03
N ASP A 48 1.58 9.73 14.15
CA ASP A 48 1.58 11.19 14.14
C ASP A 48 0.71 11.76 15.27
N ARG A 49 1.39 12.18 16.35
CA ARG A 49 0.79 12.82 17.52
C ARG A 49 -0.02 14.06 17.17
N ASP A 50 0.44 14.89 16.24
CA ASP A 50 -0.19 16.18 15.98
C ASP A 50 -1.46 16.02 15.16
N THR A 51 -1.52 14.99 14.31
CA THR A 51 -2.78 14.54 13.70
C THR A 51 -3.78 14.06 14.75
N ILE A 52 -3.39 13.21 15.71
CA ILE A 52 -4.32 12.74 16.76
C ILE A 52 -4.85 13.92 17.59
N ARG A 53 -3.98 14.89 17.94
CA ARG A 53 -4.38 16.10 18.67
C ARG A 53 -5.36 16.96 17.87
N ARG A 54 -5.18 17.06 16.55
CA ARG A 54 -6.13 17.76 15.67
C ARG A 54 -7.49 17.04 15.67
N MET A 55 -7.50 15.72 15.58
CA MET A 55 -8.75 14.95 15.66
C MET A 55 -9.46 15.13 17.00
N ALA A 56 -8.72 15.18 18.12
CA ALA A 56 -9.30 15.51 19.43
C ALA A 56 -9.98 16.88 19.42
N ARG A 57 -9.32 17.92 18.87
CA ARG A 57 -9.92 19.26 18.72
C ARG A 57 -11.14 19.26 17.80
N GLU A 58 -11.12 18.52 16.70
CA GLU A 58 -12.28 18.39 15.81
C GLU A 58 -13.46 17.71 16.52
N ALA A 59 -13.20 16.67 17.32
CA ALA A 59 -14.22 16.03 18.15
C ALA A 59 -14.80 17.01 19.18
N THR A 60 -13.97 17.83 19.84
CA THR A 60 -14.43 18.90 20.74
C THR A 60 -15.37 19.87 20.02
N VAL A 61 -14.99 20.36 18.83
CA VAL A 61 -15.83 21.27 18.03
C VAL A 61 -17.15 20.63 17.64
N LEU A 62 -17.15 19.36 17.22
CA LEU A 62 -18.38 18.63 16.90
C LEU A 62 -19.27 18.45 18.13
N ARG A 63 -18.67 18.14 19.29
CA ARG A 63 -19.39 18.01 20.56
C ARG A 63 -20.06 19.32 20.97
N GLU A 64 -19.33 20.43 20.93
CA GLU A 64 -19.86 21.76 21.27
C GLU A 64 -21.01 22.17 20.34
N ARG A 65 -20.90 21.85 19.04
CA ARG A 65 -21.99 22.03 18.08
C ARG A 65 -23.21 21.18 18.42
N ALA A 66 -23.01 19.92 18.82
CA ALA A 66 -24.09 19.04 19.23
C ALA A 66 -24.79 19.54 20.51
N GLU A 67 -24.03 20.01 21.51
CA GLU A 67 -24.59 20.56 22.75
C GLU A 67 -25.40 21.85 22.53
N ALA A 68 -25.00 22.67 21.55
CA ALA A 68 -25.72 23.90 21.19
C ALA A 68 -26.93 23.67 20.28
N ALA A 69 -27.05 22.49 19.65
CA ALA A 69 -28.12 22.20 18.70
C ALA A 69 -29.38 21.71 19.42
N HIS A 70 -30.51 22.40 19.21
CA HIS A 70 -31.81 22.03 19.81
C HIS A 70 -32.38 20.67 19.35
N GLY A 71 -31.78 20.04 18.33
CA GLY A 71 -32.22 18.76 17.75
C GLY A 71 -31.23 17.59 17.94
N ALA A 72 -30.08 17.77 18.58
CA ALA A 72 -29.13 16.68 18.80
C ALA A 72 -29.49 15.85 20.04
N SER A 73 -29.64 14.54 19.87
CA SER A 73 -29.85 13.65 21.00
C SER A 73 -28.67 13.62 21.98
N SER A 74 -28.96 13.36 23.26
CA SER A 74 -27.93 13.16 24.30
C SER A 74 -26.96 12.02 23.96
N SER A 75 -27.40 11.06 23.16
CA SER A 75 -26.57 9.94 22.68
C SER A 75 -25.43 10.41 21.77
N VAL A 76 -25.67 11.36 20.86
CA VAL A 76 -24.63 11.90 19.96
C VAL A 76 -23.59 12.70 20.74
N VAL A 77 -24.04 13.49 21.72
CA VAL A 77 -23.14 14.22 22.61
C VAL A 77 -22.26 13.24 23.43
N ALA A 78 -22.84 12.16 23.95
CA ALA A 78 -22.09 11.14 24.68
C ALA A 78 -21.05 10.43 23.79
N GLU A 79 -21.43 10.03 22.58
CA GLU A 79 -20.53 9.40 21.60
C GLU A 79 -19.34 10.33 21.25
N LEU A 80 -19.60 11.62 21.00
CA LEU A 80 -18.56 12.60 20.71
C LEU A 80 -17.62 12.84 21.90
N ARG A 81 -18.14 12.82 23.14
CA ARG A 81 -17.31 12.87 24.37
C ARG A 81 -16.41 11.66 24.49
N GLU A 82 -16.92 10.46 24.22
CA GLU A 82 -16.10 9.24 24.24
C GLU A 82 -14.99 9.30 23.19
N ARG A 83 -15.29 9.77 21.98
CA ARG A 83 -14.30 9.93 20.90
C ARG A 83 -13.25 10.99 21.24
N GLU A 84 -13.66 12.15 21.76
CA GLU A 84 -12.75 13.18 22.25
C GLU A 84 -11.79 12.62 23.31
N SER A 85 -12.32 11.93 24.32
CA SER A 85 -11.54 11.29 25.39
C SER A 85 -10.57 10.23 24.84
N LEU A 86 -11.03 9.39 23.92
CA LEU A 86 -10.20 8.39 23.23
C LEU A 86 -9.01 9.06 22.51
N TYR A 87 -9.26 10.10 21.72
CA TYR A 87 -8.20 10.75 20.95
C TYR A 87 -7.22 11.52 21.85
N ALA A 88 -7.72 12.22 22.87
CA ALA A 88 -6.88 12.94 23.82
C ALA A 88 -5.96 11.98 24.61
N SER A 89 -6.52 10.92 25.17
CA SER A 89 -5.75 9.92 25.92
C SER A 89 -4.75 9.17 25.04
N GLU A 90 -5.09 8.88 23.79
CA GLU A 90 -4.15 8.27 22.85
C GLU A 90 -3.02 9.23 22.47
N ALA A 91 -3.30 10.53 22.28
CA ALA A 91 -2.25 11.51 22.00
C ALA A 91 -1.23 11.63 23.14
N GLU A 92 -1.69 11.54 24.39
CA GLU A 92 -0.81 11.47 25.56
C GLU A 92 -0.01 10.16 25.61
N ALA A 93 -0.66 9.03 25.34
CA ALA A 93 0.01 7.73 25.32
C ALA A 93 1.10 7.66 24.23
N VAL A 94 0.84 8.22 23.05
CA VAL A 94 1.83 8.39 21.98
C VAL A 94 2.96 9.29 22.43
N THR A 95 2.66 10.42 23.07
CA THR A 95 3.67 11.35 23.58
C THR A 95 4.60 10.66 24.59
N ARG A 96 4.04 9.91 25.54
CA ARG A 96 4.83 9.16 26.53
C ARG A 96 5.71 8.10 25.87
N ALA A 97 5.12 7.27 25.00
CA ALA A 97 5.86 6.21 24.30
C ALA A 97 7.02 6.76 23.46
N GLN A 98 6.80 7.86 22.74
CA GLN A 98 7.83 8.53 21.93
C GLN A 98 8.91 9.18 22.80
N ALA A 99 8.54 9.78 23.93
CA ALA A 99 9.50 10.37 24.87
C ALA A 99 10.39 9.29 25.53
N GLU A 100 9.79 8.16 25.93
CA GLU A 100 10.50 7.03 26.53
C GLU A 100 11.46 6.35 25.54
N ALA A 101 11.04 6.19 24.29
CA ALA A 101 11.88 5.58 23.25
C ALA A 101 12.98 6.52 22.73
N GLY A 102 12.76 7.83 22.82
CA GLY A 102 13.66 8.85 22.28
C GLY A 102 13.75 8.81 20.75
N VAL A 103 14.63 9.65 20.20
CA VAL A 103 14.81 9.80 18.74
C VAL A 103 15.24 8.47 18.10
N ALA A 104 16.19 7.76 18.70
CA ALA A 104 16.70 6.48 18.19
C ALA A 104 15.61 5.40 18.14
N GLY A 105 14.76 5.30 19.17
CA GLY A 105 13.66 4.32 19.17
C GLY A 105 12.56 4.62 18.15
N ILE A 106 12.27 5.90 17.91
CA ILE A 106 11.33 6.33 16.86
C ILE A 106 11.90 6.00 15.48
N GLU A 107 13.18 6.31 15.24
CA GLU A 107 13.86 5.99 13.98
C GLU A 107 13.91 4.47 13.72
N ALA A 108 14.25 3.68 14.73
CA ALA A 108 14.24 2.22 14.66
C ALA A 108 12.86 1.68 14.27
N ALA A 109 11.79 2.21 14.89
CA ALA A 109 10.43 1.79 14.57
C ALA A 109 10.01 2.21 13.15
N ALA A 110 10.44 3.38 12.68
CA ALA A 110 10.18 3.84 11.32
C ALA A 110 10.89 2.96 10.28
N LEU A 111 12.15 2.57 10.52
CA LEU A 111 12.91 1.67 9.66
C LEU A 111 12.31 0.26 9.66
N ALA A 112 11.88 -0.25 10.82
CA ALA A 112 11.21 -1.55 10.92
C ALA A 112 9.90 -1.58 10.13
N ARG A 113 9.10 -0.50 10.20
CA ARG A 113 7.90 -0.31 9.39
C ARG A 113 8.22 -0.35 7.89
N GLU A 114 9.31 0.30 7.47
CA GLU A 114 9.76 0.29 6.07
C GLU A 114 10.23 -1.11 5.62
N ALA A 115 10.94 -1.86 6.47
CA ALA A 115 11.32 -3.25 6.21
C ALA A 115 10.11 -4.17 6.05
N ASN A 116 9.13 -4.06 6.96
CA ASN A 116 7.91 -4.88 6.95
C ASN A 116 7.12 -4.71 5.65
N HIS A 117 7.14 -3.51 5.08
CA HIS A 117 6.53 -3.28 3.79
C HIS A 117 7.20 -4.10 2.67
N TRP A 118 8.53 -4.13 2.61
CA TRP A 118 9.23 -4.95 1.63
C TRP A 118 9.01 -6.45 1.87
N PHE A 119 8.81 -6.88 3.11
CA PHE A 119 8.39 -8.25 3.42
C PHE A 119 6.97 -8.54 2.90
N ALA A 120 6.05 -7.59 3.03
CA ALA A 120 4.70 -7.72 2.47
C ALA A 120 4.72 -7.79 0.93
N VAL A 121 5.58 -7.01 0.27
CA VAL A 121 5.82 -7.12 -1.18
C VAL A 121 6.30 -8.53 -1.55
N TYR A 122 7.22 -9.11 -0.76
CA TYR A 122 7.64 -10.51 -0.98
C TYR A 122 6.45 -11.48 -0.89
N GLY A 123 5.65 -11.34 0.17
CA GLY A 123 4.47 -12.18 0.42
C GLY A 123 3.48 -12.15 -0.74
N ARG A 124 3.11 -10.95 -1.22
CA ARG A 124 2.14 -10.80 -2.32
C ARG A 124 2.65 -11.32 -3.67
N HIS A 125 3.91 -11.03 -3.99
CA HIS A 125 4.41 -11.21 -5.36
C HIS A 125 5.23 -12.50 -5.57
N PHE A 126 5.64 -13.19 -4.49
CA PHE A 126 6.55 -14.34 -4.61
C PHE A 126 6.11 -15.55 -3.79
N ALA A 127 5.50 -15.37 -2.62
CA ALA A 127 5.05 -16.50 -1.81
C ALA A 127 3.96 -17.30 -2.56
N GLY A 128 4.04 -18.63 -2.51
CA GLY A 128 3.12 -19.53 -3.20
C GLY A 128 3.22 -19.55 -4.74
N GLN A 129 3.96 -18.63 -5.36
CA GLN A 129 4.11 -18.59 -6.82
C GLN A 129 5.19 -19.55 -7.32
N ALA A 130 4.97 -20.15 -8.49
CA ALA A 130 5.98 -20.99 -9.13
C ALA A 130 7.21 -20.15 -9.51
N ARG A 131 8.42 -20.64 -9.21
CA ARG A 131 9.68 -19.92 -9.47
C ARG A 131 9.84 -19.49 -10.93
N THR A 132 9.38 -20.33 -11.84
CA THR A 132 9.46 -20.12 -13.28
C THR A 132 8.75 -18.84 -13.74
N THR A 133 7.65 -18.45 -13.08
CA THR A 133 6.80 -17.31 -13.47
C THR A 133 7.03 -16.03 -12.66
N ARG A 134 7.87 -16.06 -11.61
CA ARG A 134 8.12 -14.92 -10.71
C ARG A 134 8.73 -13.72 -11.43
N ASP A 135 8.37 -12.50 -11.06
CA ASP A 135 8.92 -11.28 -11.66
C ASP A 135 10.29 -10.92 -11.06
N MET A 136 11.36 -11.15 -11.83
CA MET A 136 12.74 -10.84 -11.41
C MET A 136 12.96 -9.35 -11.17
N GLU A 137 12.30 -8.52 -11.97
CA GLU A 137 12.44 -7.06 -11.91
C GLU A 137 11.89 -6.52 -10.58
N ARG A 138 10.76 -7.09 -10.14
CA ARG A 138 10.17 -6.79 -8.83
C ARG A 138 11.04 -7.32 -7.68
N LEU A 139 11.72 -8.46 -7.86
CA LEU A 139 12.61 -9.02 -6.84
C LEU A 139 13.87 -8.15 -6.67
N GLU A 140 14.46 -7.70 -7.77
CA GLU A 140 15.59 -6.77 -7.76
C GLU A 140 15.23 -5.45 -7.06
N GLU A 141 14.05 -4.88 -7.36
CA GLU A 141 13.56 -3.68 -6.71
C GLU A 141 13.39 -3.88 -5.20
N LEU A 142 12.80 -5.01 -4.79
CA LEU A 142 12.66 -5.37 -3.38
C LEU A 142 14.01 -5.50 -2.67
N LEU A 143 14.96 -6.18 -3.29
CA LEU A 143 16.31 -6.32 -2.74
C LEU A 143 17.02 -4.96 -2.62
N ALA A 144 16.86 -4.07 -3.60
CA ALA A 144 17.41 -2.73 -3.54
C ALA A 144 16.79 -1.91 -2.40
N GLY A 145 15.48 -2.00 -2.22
CA GLY A 145 14.74 -1.37 -1.12
C GLY A 145 15.20 -1.87 0.26
N LEU A 146 15.26 -3.18 0.45
CA LEU A 146 15.75 -3.77 1.70
C LEU A 146 17.21 -3.45 1.98
N ARG A 147 18.08 -3.37 0.96
CA ARG A 147 19.48 -2.93 1.14
C ARG A 147 19.57 -1.47 1.58
N ASP A 148 18.69 -0.60 1.11
CA ASP A 148 18.64 0.78 1.60
C ASP A 148 18.23 0.83 3.07
N VAL A 149 17.20 0.07 3.44
CA VAL A 149 16.76 -0.05 4.84
C VAL A 149 17.88 -0.65 5.71
N GLU A 150 18.56 -1.69 5.25
CA GLU A 150 19.68 -2.34 5.96
C GLU A 150 20.82 -1.36 6.22
N ARG A 151 21.21 -0.56 5.22
CA ARG A 151 22.24 0.49 5.42
C ARG A 151 21.81 1.52 6.46
N ARG A 152 20.57 1.99 6.41
CA ARG A 152 20.04 3.00 7.35
C ARG A 152 19.91 2.44 8.76
N MET A 153 19.43 1.20 8.89
CA MET A 153 19.42 0.48 10.16
C MET A 153 20.84 0.27 10.69
N ALA A 154 21.81 -0.13 9.86
CA ALA A 154 23.19 -0.30 10.29
C ALA A 154 23.84 1.00 10.79
N ALA A 155 23.39 2.16 10.30
CA ALA A 155 23.83 3.47 10.74
C ALA A 155 23.08 3.98 12.00
N ALA A 156 21.91 3.42 12.32
CA ALA A 156 21.11 3.82 13.46
C ALA A 156 21.52 3.07 14.75
N GLU A 157 21.43 3.74 15.90
CA GLU A 157 21.77 3.17 17.21
C GLU A 157 20.54 2.56 17.90
N GLY A 158 20.77 1.64 18.85
CA GLY A 158 19.75 1.12 19.77
C GLY A 158 19.44 -0.38 19.65
N ALA A 159 19.05 -1.01 20.77
CA ALA A 159 18.82 -2.46 20.86
C ALA A 159 17.67 -2.96 19.98
N LEU A 160 16.55 -2.23 19.94
CA LEU A 160 15.41 -2.54 19.06
C LEU A 160 15.82 -2.55 17.58
N ASN A 161 16.72 -1.66 17.19
CA ASN A 161 17.23 -1.59 15.83
C ASN A 161 18.13 -2.78 15.50
N ALA A 162 18.96 -3.25 16.45
CA ALA A 162 19.85 -4.38 16.25
C ALA A 162 19.11 -5.69 15.94
N GLU A 163 17.99 -5.96 16.63
CA GLU A 163 17.14 -7.13 16.34
C GLU A 163 16.51 -7.04 14.95
N ASN A 164 15.89 -5.89 14.63
CA ASN A 164 15.27 -5.66 13.32
C ASN A 164 16.28 -5.76 12.17
N LEU A 165 17.49 -5.23 12.37
CA LEU A 165 18.59 -5.35 11.41
C LEU A 165 18.98 -6.82 11.16
N GLY A 166 18.97 -7.65 12.20
CA GLY A 166 19.21 -9.10 12.08
C GLY A 166 18.19 -9.77 11.16
N ILE A 167 16.89 -9.47 11.36
CA ILE A 167 15.80 -9.99 10.53
C ILE A 167 15.96 -9.51 9.07
N VAL A 168 16.23 -8.21 8.86
CA VAL A 168 16.44 -7.66 7.51
C VAL A 168 17.59 -8.36 6.78
N ARG A 169 18.71 -8.61 7.45
CA ARG A 169 19.86 -9.32 6.88
C ARG A 169 19.55 -10.77 6.52
N GLU A 170 18.82 -11.47 7.39
CA GLU A 170 18.37 -12.83 7.11
C GLU A 170 17.46 -12.88 5.87
N ARG A 171 16.49 -11.96 5.79
CA ARG A 171 15.58 -11.86 4.65
C ARG A 171 16.31 -11.47 3.37
N LEU A 172 17.23 -10.52 3.41
CA LEU A 172 18.09 -10.17 2.27
C LEU A 172 18.86 -11.37 1.73
N LYS A 173 19.42 -12.21 2.62
CA LYS A 173 20.10 -13.44 2.23
C LYS A 173 19.14 -14.43 1.56
N ALA A 174 17.98 -14.67 2.17
CA ALA A 174 16.99 -15.60 1.65
C ALA A 174 16.44 -15.16 0.28
N TYR A 175 16.06 -13.89 0.15
CA TYR A 175 15.53 -13.33 -1.09
C TYR A 175 16.61 -13.16 -2.16
N GLY A 176 17.86 -12.92 -1.77
CA GLY A 176 18.99 -12.90 -2.68
C GLY A 176 19.25 -14.26 -3.30
N ALA A 177 19.19 -15.34 -2.51
CA ALA A 177 19.32 -16.71 -3.02
C ALA A 177 18.17 -17.09 -3.98
N GLU A 178 16.99 -16.51 -3.79
CA GLU A 178 15.83 -16.77 -4.65
C GLU A 178 16.07 -16.33 -6.11
N VAL A 179 16.92 -15.32 -6.35
CA VAL A 179 17.32 -14.90 -7.71
C VAL A 179 17.92 -16.07 -8.48
N GLU A 180 18.92 -16.73 -7.89
CA GLU A 180 19.62 -17.85 -8.52
C GLU A 180 18.72 -19.09 -8.66
N GLU A 181 17.82 -19.32 -7.69
CA GLU A 181 16.86 -20.43 -7.75
C GLU A 181 15.81 -20.23 -8.86
N ILE A 182 15.39 -18.99 -9.11
CA ILE A 182 14.49 -18.67 -10.22
C ILE A 182 15.18 -18.90 -11.55
N GLU A 183 16.42 -18.43 -11.71
CA GLU A 183 17.20 -18.65 -12.94
C GLU A 183 17.42 -20.15 -13.19
N ARG A 184 17.87 -20.89 -12.18
CA ARG A 184 18.02 -22.34 -12.27
C ARG A 184 16.72 -23.06 -12.63
N ALA A 185 15.61 -22.66 -12.02
CA ALA A 185 14.30 -23.26 -12.32
C ALA A 185 13.84 -23.01 -13.76
N ARG A 186 14.20 -21.87 -14.35
CA ARG A 186 13.87 -21.52 -15.74
C ARG A 186 14.76 -22.24 -16.75
N ASP A 187 16.05 -22.31 -16.46
CA ASP A 187 17.03 -22.91 -17.37
C ASP A 187 16.91 -24.44 -17.40
N ALA A 188 16.35 -25.05 -16.34
CA ALA A 188 16.07 -26.48 -16.29
C ALA A 188 14.88 -26.93 -17.18
N LEU A 189 14.09 -26.00 -17.73
CA LEU A 189 12.93 -26.33 -18.55
C LEU A 189 13.32 -26.69 -19.99
N GLY A 190 12.58 -27.62 -20.59
CA GLY A 190 12.68 -27.89 -22.03
C GLY A 190 12.11 -26.74 -22.88
N PRO A 191 12.46 -26.65 -24.18
CA PRO A 191 12.06 -25.52 -25.03
C PRO A 191 10.55 -25.26 -25.11
N ASP A 192 9.74 -26.33 -25.18
CA ASP A 192 8.27 -26.22 -25.24
C ASP A 192 7.69 -25.63 -23.93
N ASP A 193 8.23 -26.04 -22.77
CA ASP A 193 7.81 -25.52 -21.46
C ASP A 193 8.28 -24.09 -21.25
N GLN A 194 9.48 -23.75 -21.74
CA GLN A 194 10.00 -22.38 -21.71
C GLN A 194 9.08 -21.41 -22.46
N ALA A 195 8.56 -21.79 -23.62
CA ALA A 195 7.62 -20.95 -24.36
C ALA A 195 6.35 -20.64 -23.56
N GLY A 196 5.77 -21.65 -22.91
CA GLY A 196 4.60 -21.49 -22.04
C GLY A 196 4.88 -20.59 -20.82
N VAL A 197 6.01 -20.80 -20.15
CA VAL A 197 6.43 -19.99 -18.99
C VAL A 197 6.68 -18.53 -19.38
N LEU A 198 7.30 -18.27 -20.54
CA LEU A 198 7.51 -16.90 -21.03
C LEU A 198 6.17 -16.21 -21.34
N GLY A 199 5.21 -16.93 -21.92
CA GLY A 199 3.85 -16.41 -22.13
C GLY A 199 3.15 -16.08 -20.81
N GLY A 200 3.25 -16.96 -19.81
CA GLY A 200 2.76 -16.70 -18.46
C GLY A 200 3.39 -15.47 -17.81
N ARG A 201 4.71 -15.32 -17.96
CA ARG A 201 5.45 -14.15 -17.47
C ARG A 201 5.00 -12.85 -18.16
N ALA A 202 4.81 -12.87 -19.47
CA ALA A 202 4.26 -11.72 -20.21
C ALA A 202 2.89 -11.31 -19.65
N ASN A 203 2.01 -12.27 -19.39
CA ASN A 203 0.68 -12.01 -18.82
C ASN A 203 0.75 -11.41 -17.42
N VAL A 204 1.69 -11.85 -16.56
CA VAL A 204 1.93 -11.23 -15.25
C VAL A 204 2.32 -9.75 -15.42
N LEU A 205 3.23 -9.46 -16.35
CA LEU A 205 3.68 -8.10 -16.66
C LEU A 205 2.55 -7.23 -17.25
N PHE A 206 1.69 -7.79 -18.10
CA PHE A 206 0.48 -7.09 -18.58
C PHE A 206 -0.47 -6.78 -17.43
N GLY A 207 -0.66 -7.71 -16.49
CA GLY A 207 -1.47 -7.46 -15.29
C GLY A 207 -0.89 -6.35 -14.40
N VAL A 208 0.44 -6.21 -14.33
CA VAL A 208 1.09 -5.08 -13.65
C VAL A 208 0.73 -3.76 -14.32
N TRP A 209 0.76 -3.70 -15.66
CA TRP A 209 0.31 -2.53 -16.41
C TRP A 209 -1.14 -2.15 -16.08
N ASP A 210 -2.05 -3.12 -16.16
CA ASP A 210 -3.48 -2.88 -15.96
C ASP A 210 -3.78 -2.34 -14.55
N ARG A 211 -3.08 -2.85 -13.53
CA ARG A 211 -3.30 -2.45 -12.14
C ARG A 211 -2.60 -1.14 -11.76
N GLN A 212 -1.42 -0.87 -12.30
CA GLN A 212 -0.55 0.22 -11.81
C GLN A 212 -0.40 1.40 -12.77
N PHE A 213 -0.82 1.29 -14.03
CA PHE A 213 -0.58 2.32 -15.04
C PHE A 213 -1.79 2.65 -15.89
N ALA A 214 -2.55 1.64 -16.33
CA ALA A 214 -3.71 1.84 -17.19
C ALA A 214 -4.74 2.78 -16.54
N GLY A 215 -5.19 3.78 -17.30
CA GLY A 215 -6.18 4.76 -16.84
C GLY A 215 -5.67 5.80 -15.83
N LEU A 216 -4.44 5.68 -15.30
CA LEU A 216 -3.90 6.65 -14.33
C LEU A 216 -3.34 7.90 -15.01
N PRO A 217 -3.36 9.08 -14.38
CA PRO A 217 -2.67 10.26 -14.90
C PRO A 217 -1.16 10.05 -15.03
N ARG A 218 -0.53 10.60 -16.07
CA ARG A 218 0.94 10.46 -16.29
C ARG A 218 1.78 10.96 -15.12
N LEU A 219 1.33 12.02 -14.45
CA LEU A 219 2.05 12.63 -13.34
C LEU A 219 2.02 11.80 -12.06
N SER A 220 1.03 10.92 -11.87
CA SER A 220 0.99 10.03 -10.70
C SER A 220 1.81 8.74 -10.91
N ARG A 221 2.05 8.35 -12.17
CA ARG A 221 2.79 7.13 -12.53
C ARG A 221 4.27 7.27 -12.14
N ARG A 222 4.81 6.23 -11.50
CA ARG A 222 6.23 6.16 -11.14
C ARG A 222 7.08 5.70 -12.34
N PRO A 223 7.99 6.54 -12.88
CA PRO A 223 8.76 6.20 -14.08
C PRO A 223 9.63 4.96 -13.93
N GLU A 224 10.23 4.75 -12.76
CA GLU A 224 11.16 3.62 -12.55
C GLU A 224 10.45 2.28 -12.49
N ARG A 225 9.21 2.24 -12.00
CA ARG A 225 8.40 1.02 -12.01
C ARG A 225 7.99 0.66 -13.45
N LEU A 226 7.65 1.67 -14.26
CA LEU A 226 7.35 1.47 -15.68
C LEU A 226 8.59 1.04 -16.47
N GLU A 227 9.76 1.59 -16.14
CA GLU A 227 11.03 1.17 -16.72
C GLU A 227 11.38 -0.29 -16.38
N ALA A 228 11.17 -0.72 -15.13
CA ALA A 228 11.32 -2.12 -14.73
C ALA A 228 10.36 -3.04 -15.49
N LEU A 229 9.10 -2.64 -15.66
CA LEU A 229 8.12 -3.37 -16.47
C LEU A 229 8.58 -3.51 -17.95
N VAL A 230 9.06 -2.42 -18.54
CA VAL A 230 9.62 -2.42 -19.91
C VAL A 230 10.86 -3.33 -20.01
N ARG A 231 11.76 -3.28 -19.02
CA ARG A 231 12.95 -4.16 -18.96
C ARG A 231 12.54 -5.63 -18.88
N GLY A 232 11.57 -5.97 -18.04
CA GLY A 232 11.04 -7.33 -17.94
C GLY A 232 10.42 -7.85 -19.25
N LEU A 233 9.65 -7.02 -19.95
CA LEU A 233 9.08 -7.41 -21.26
C LEU A 233 10.13 -7.52 -22.36
N ARG A 234 11.17 -6.67 -22.37
CA ARG A 234 12.32 -6.83 -23.28
C ARG A 234 13.00 -8.17 -23.06
N GLU A 235 13.22 -8.55 -21.81
CA GLU A 235 13.83 -9.85 -21.50
C GLU A 235 12.95 -11.02 -21.97
N VAL A 236 11.63 -10.94 -21.75
CA VAL A 236 10.68 -11.95 -22.25
C VAL A 236 10.73 -12.06 -23.76
N ARG A 237 10.66 -10.93 -24.48
CA ARG A 237 10.77 -10.87 -25.95
C ARG A 237 12.09 -11.49 -26.43
N ASP A 238 13.20 -11.08 -25.84
CA ASP A 238 14.53 -11.52 -26.26
C ASP A 238 14.73 -13.02 -26.02
N ARG A 239 14.20 -13.56 -24.92
CA ARG A 239 14.16 -15.01 -24.68
C ARG A 239 13.24 -15.72 -25.68
N MET A 240 12.04 -15.21 -25.92
CA MET A 240 11.10 -15.80 -26.89
C MET A 240 11.69 -15.89 -28.31
N ARG A 241 12.44 -14.87 -28.75
CA ARG A 241 13.14 -14.84 -30.04
C ARG A 241 14.30 -15.84 -30.14
N ARG A 242 14.93 -16.19 -29.01
CA ARG A 242 16.05 -17.14 -28.95
C ARG A 242 15.60 -18.57 -28.78
N LEU A 243 14.34 -18.81 -28.41
CA LEU A 243 13.81 -20.16 -28.28
C LEU A 243 13.81 -20.85 -29.65
N PRO A 244 14.27 -22.11 -29.73
CA PRO A 244 14.13 -22.89 -30.95
C PRO A 244 12.63 -23.08 -31.26
N ALA A 245 12.31 -23.23 -32.54
CA ALA A 245 10.94 -23.50 -32.96
C ALA A 245 10.42 -24.79 -32.27
N PRO A 246 9.22 -24.75 -31.68
CA PRO A 246 8.56 -25.90 -31.09
C PRO A 246 8.43 -27.04 -32.10
N SER A 247 8.42 -28.26 -31.58
CA SER A 247 8.32 -29.46 -32.41
C SER A 247 6.99 -29.60 -33.15
N ALA A 248 5.91 -29.01 -32.62
CA ALA A 248 4.56 -29.09 -33.17
C ALA A 248 4.15 -27.79 -33.90
N ALA A 249 3.59 -27.91 -35.11
CA ALA A 249 3.22 -26.76 -35.95
C ALA A 249 2.24 -25.78 -35.29
N ASP A 250 1.26 -26.28 -34.53
CA ASP A 250 0.33 -25.42 -33.78
C ASP A 250 1.05 -24.58 -32.72
N ARG A 251 2.07 -25.16 -32.06
CA ARG A 251 2.88 -24.46 -31.06
C ARG A 251 3.79 -23.41 -31.69
N VAL A 252 4.30 -23.65 -32.90
CA VAL A 252 5.03 -22.64 -33.68
C VAL A 252 4.15 -21.41 -33.93
N THR A 253 2.91 -21.64 -34.35
CA THR A 253 1.94 -20.55 -34.60
C THR A 253 1.60 -19.80 -33.32
N MET A 254 1.39 -20.52 -32.20
CA MET A 254 1.12 -19.89 -30.90
C MET A 254 2.32 -19.09 -30.39
N GLN A 255 3.54 -19.60 -30.52
CA GLN A 255 4.74 -18.88 -30.11
C GLN A 255 4.92 -17.58 -30.91
N ALA A 256 4.74 -17.63 -32.23
CA ALA A 256 4.80 -16.45 -33.08
C ALA A 256 3.77 -15.39 -32.64
N ARG A 257 2.51 -15.79 -32.44
CA ARG A 257 1.45 -14.88 -31.96
C ARG A 257 1.76 -14.29 -30.58
N ASN A 258 2.29 -15.09 -29.66
CA ASN A 258 2.67 -14.61 -28.33
C ASN A 258 3.79 -13.57 -28.40
N LEU A 259 4.79 -13.82 -29.27
CA LEU A 259 5.86 -12.86 -29.52
C LEU A 259 5.32 -11.55 -30.10
N ASP A 260 4.42 -11.60 -31.08
CA ASP A 260 3.80 -10.41 -31.67
C ASP A 260 3.07 -9.55 -30.61
N ILE A 261 2.29 -10.19 -29.73
CA ILE A 261 1.60 -9.50 -28.62
C ILE A 261 2.61 -8.84 -27.67
N VAL A 262 3.69 -9.55 -27.32
CA VAL A 262 4.74 -9.01 -26.45
C VAL A 262 5.42 -7.81 -27.10
N GLU A 263 5.72 -7.87 -28.40
CA GLU A 263 6.34 -6.77 -29.14
C GLU A 263 5.42 -5.55 -29.25
N GLU A 264 4.14 -5.75 -29.55
CA GLU A 264 3.14 -4.68 -29.57
C GLU A 264 3.05 -3.98 -28.22
N ARG A 265 2.86 -4.76 -27.13
CA ARG A 265 2.74 -4.21 -25.78
C ARG A 265 4.01 -3.52 -25.32
N LEU A 266 5.17 -4.08 -25.62
CA LEU A 266 6.44 -3.46 -25.30
C LEU A 266 6.58 -2.10 -25.99
N GLY A 267 6.26 -2.00 -27.28
CA GLY A 267 6.30 -0.74 -28.01
C GLY A 267 5.39 0.33 -27.41
N LEU A 268 4.17 -0.05 -26.98
CA LEU A 268 3.24 0.85 -26.28
C LEU A 268 3.82 1.34 -24.95
N TYR A 269 4.42 0.46 -24.16
CA TYR A 269 4.93 0.81 -22.82
C TYR A 269 6.20 1.66 -22.90
N GLU A 270 7.06 1.44 -23.90
CA GLU A 270 8.23 2.27 -24.18
C GLU A 270 7.82 3.71 -24.54
N GLN A 271 6.82 3.87 -25.40
CA GLN A 271 6.27 5.18 -25.77
C GLN A 271 5.67 5.88 -24.54
N GLU A 272 4.92 5.15 -23.72
CA GLU A 272 4.35 5.73 -22.52
C GLU A 272 5.42 6.12 -21.49
N LEU A 273 6.49 5.33 -21.32
CA LEU A 273 7.61 5.70 -20.45
C LEU A 273 8.25 7.02 -20.88
N ALA A 274 8.46 7.21 -22.18
CA ALA A 274 8.98 8.47 -22.72
C ALA A 274 8.00 9.63 -22.44
N ALA A 275 6.70 9.43 -22.66
CA ALA A 275 5.68 10.45 -22.41
C ALA A 275 5.56 10.82 -20.92
N VAL A 276 5.67 9.84 -20.01
CA VAL A 276 5.67 10.07 -18.56
C VAL A 276 6.91 10.87 -18.15
N ARG A 277 8.09 10.52 -18.64
CA ARG A 277 9.33 11.27 -18.35
C ARG A 277 9.22 12.72 -18.84
N GLN A 278 8.81 12.93 -20.08
CA GLN A 278 8.63 14.25 -20.66
C GLN A 278 7.62 15.11 -19.88
N ALA A 279 6.47 14.53 -19.52
CA ALA A 279 5.46 15.23 -18.72
C ALA A 279 6.06 15.71 -17.39
N ARG A 280 6.79 14.84 -16.69
CA ARG A 280 7.36 15.15 -15.37
C ARG A 280 8.53 16.12 -15.42
N GLU A 281 9.37 16.05 -16.45
CA GLU A 281 10.51 16.96 -16.62
C GLU A 281 10.09 18.43 -16.71
N THR A 282 8.89 18.69 -17.22
CA THR A 282 8.37 20.05 -17.48
C THR A 282 7.35 20.51 -16.45
N THR A 283 6.97 19.66 -15.51
CA THR A 283 5.90 19.94 -14.52
C THR A 283 6.48 20.53 -13.24
N ALA A 284 5.80 21.54 -12.70
CA ALA A 284 6.17 22.16 -11.43
C ALA A 284 5.96 21.20 -10.24
N LEU A 285 6.70 21.40 -9.14
CA LEU A 285 6.61 20.53 -7.97
C LEU A 285 5.18 20.49 -7.41
N GLU A 286 4.51 21.63 -7.35
CA GLU A 286 3.16 21.78 -6.80
C GLU A 286 2.16 20.90 -7.57
N GLN A 287 2.19 20.95 -8.90
CA GLN A 287 1.34 20.14 -9.76
C GLN A 287 1.64 18.64 -9.63
N LEU A 288 2.91 18.28 -9.42
CA LEU A 288 3.29 16.90 -9.17
C LEU A 288 2.76 16.41 -7.81
N LEU A 289 2.83 17.25 -6.77
CA LEU A 289 2.27 16.92 -5.46
C LEU A 289 0.74 16.79 -5.51
N GLU A 290 0.06 17.68 -6.25
CA GLU A 290 -1.38 17.59 -6.49
C GLU A 290 -1.76 16.29 -7.21
N ALA A 291 -1.01 15.88 -8.23
CA ALA A 291 -1.25 14.62 -8.95
C ALA A 291 -1.06 13.39 -8.04
N LEU A 292 -0.02 13.39 -7.21
CA LEU A 292 0.22 12.31 -6.24
C LEU A 292 -0.84 12.31 -5.12
N ALA A 293 -1.32 13.47 -4.70
CA ALA A 293 -2.41 13.57 -3.74
C ALA A 293 -3.73 13.06 -4.31
N ALA A 294 -4.04 13.40 -5.56
CA ALA A 294 -5.21 12.90 -6.27
C ALA A 294 -5.18 11.36 -6.40
N GLU A 295 -4.00 10.77 -6.61
CA GLU A 295 -3.82 9.32 -6.65
C GLU A 295 -4.12 8.64 -5.30
N VAL A 296 -3.67 9.24 -4.19
CA VAL A 296 -4.04 8.77 -2.84
C VAL A 296 -5.56 8.82 -2.64
N GLN A 297 -6.22 9.91 -3.04
CA GLN A 297 -7.67 10.03 -2.95
C GLN A 297 -8.40 9.01 -3.83
N ALA A 298 -7.89 8.73 -5.03
CA ALA A 298 -8.44 7.71 -5.91
C ALA A 298 -8.37 6.31 -5.29
N VAL A 299 -7.27 5.97 -4.60
CA VAL A 299 -7.17 4.69 -3.87
C VAL A 299 -8.15 4.64 -2.70
N MET A 300 -8.31 5.72 -1.94
CA MET A 300 -9.31 5.78 -0.86
C MET A 300 -10.75 5.60 -1.40
N ALA A 301 -11.07 6.22 -2.53
CA ALA A 301 -12.39 6.08 -3.15
C ALA A 301 -12.67 4.62 -3.58
N VAL A 302 -11.67 3.89 -4.06
CA VAL A 302 -11.81 2.45 -4.35
C VAL A 302 -11.99 1.64 -3.07
N TRP A 303 -11.22 1.96 -2.01
CA TRP A 303 -11.39 1.32 -0.71
C TRP A 303 -12.82 1.47 -0.16
N ASP A 304 -13.35 2.70 -0.16
CA ASP A 304 -14.68 2.99 0.36
C ASP A 304 -15.77 2.25 -0.42
N ARG A 305 -15.61 2.13 -1.74
CA ARG A 305 -16.59 1.45 -2.60
C ARG A 305 -16.53 -0.08 -2.51
N GLU A 306 -15.32 -0.64 -2.46
CA GLU A 306 -15.12 -2.09 -2.69
C GLU A 306 -14.81 -2.87 -1.40
N PHE A 307 -14.45 -2.19 -0.30
CA PHE A 307 -14.02 -2.84 0.94
C PHE A 307 -14.80 -2.38 2.17
N ALA A 308 -15.11 -1.09 2.30
CA ALA A 308 -15.80 -0.58 3.48
C ALA A 308 -17.17 -1.27 3.69
N GLY A 309 -17.43 -1.72 4.92
CA GLY A 309 -18.67 -2.41 5.30
C GLY A 309 -18.84 -3.84 4.78
N GLN A 310 -17.97 -4.35 3.89
CA GLN A 310 -18.10 -5.69 3.34
C GLN A 310 -17.46 -6.77 4.25
N ALA A 311 -17.94 -8.01 4.19
CA ALA A 311 -17.32 -9.12 4.93
C ALA A 311 -15.97 -9.51 4.30
N ARG A 312 -14.91 -9.68 5.10
CA ARG A 312 -13.55 -9.96 4.59
C ARG A 312 -13.46 -11.14 3.62
N LYS A 313 -14.24 -12.19 3.85
CA LYS A 313 -14.27 -13.39 2.98
C LYS A 313 -14.67 -13.07 1.54
N THR A 314 -15.51 -12.06 1.32
CA THR A 314 -16.07 -11.72 0.00
C THR A 314 -15.27 -10.68 -0.77
N ARG A 315 -14.29 -10.02 -0.15
CA ARG A 315 -13.55 -8.90 -0.75
C ARG A 315 -12.48 -9.38 -1.74
N ASP A 316 -12.23 -8.63 -2.80
CA ASP A 316 -11.26 -9.02 -3.82
C ASP A 316 -9.80 -8.84 -3.34
N GLN A 317 -9.07 -9.95 -3.20
CA GLN A 317 -7.67 -9.96 -2.78
C GLN A 317 -6.76 -9.31 -3.84
N GLY A 318 -6.97 -9.60 -5.12
CA GLY A 318 -6.16 -9.03 -6.19
C GLY A 318 -6.34 -7.52 -6.31
N LEU A 319 -7.55 -7.02 -6.00
CA LEU A 319 -7.81 -5.59 -5.96
C LEU A 319 -7.06 -4.90 -4.82
N ILE A 320 -7.12 -5.42 -3.58
CA ILE A 320 -6.41 -4.78 -2.46
C ILE A 320 -4.88 -4.86 -2.63
N ASP A 321 -4.36 -5.97 -3.16
CA ASP A 321 -2.95 -6.11 -3.49
C ASP A 321 -2.51 -5.03 -4.50
N GLY A 322 -3.35 -4.75 -5.50
CA GLY A 322 -3.14 -3.65 -6.45
C GLY A 322 -3.17 -2.26 -5.80
N LEU A 323 -4.05 -2.02 -4.82
CA LEU A 323 -4.07 -0.77 -4.05
C LEU A 323 -2.81 -0.61 -3.21
N CYS A 324 -2.32 -1.68 -2.56
CA CYS A 324 -1.05 -1.68 -1.83
C CYS A 324 0.12 -1.29 -2.74
N ASP A 325 0.20 -1.88 -3.92
CA ASP A 325 1.27 -1.60 -4.88
C ASP A 325 1.20 -0.17 -5.44
N ARG A 326 -0.01 0.37 -5.69
CA ARG A 326 -0.19 1.78 -6.08
C ARG A 326 0.26 2.74 -4.99
N MET A 327 -0.11 2.48 -3.73
CA MET A 327 0.30 3.33 -2.61
C MET A 327 1.80 3.27 -2.34
N MET A 328 2.42 2.11 -2.51
CA MET A 328 3.87 1.99 -2.50
C MET A 328 4.53 2.88 -3.56
N ASP A 329 4.04 2.85 -4.80
CA ASP A 329 4.62 3.67 -5.86
C ASP A 329 4.46 5.17 -5.59
N VAL A 330 3.34 5.61 -5.02
CA VAL A 330 3.16 7.01 -4.57
C VAL A 330 4.12 7.34 -3.42
N GLU A 331 4.23 6.47 -2.42
CA GLU A 331 5.12 6.68 -1.28
C GLU A 331 6.58 6.83 -1.72
N MET A 332 7.05 5.94 -2.59
CA MET A 332 8.43 5.99 -3.09
C MET A 332 8.71 7.29 -3.87
N GLN A 333 7.71 7.81 -4.58
CA GLN A 333 7.83 9.10 -5.25
C GLN A 333 7.87 10.26 -4.25
N LEU A 334 6.96 10.30 -3.28
CA LEU A 334 6.93 11.32 -2.23
C LEU A 334 8.22 11.31 -1.41
N GLY A 335 8.75 10.14 -1.06
CA GLY A 335 10.01 10.01 -0.33
C GLY A 335 11.22 10.50 -1.12
N ARG A 336 11.24 10.32 -2.46
CA ARG A 336 12.28 10.91 -3.31
C ARG A 336 12.18 12.43 -3.36
N LEU A 337 10.98 12.96 -3.49
CA LEU A 337 10.75 14.40 -3.45
C LEU A 337 11.16 14.96 -2.08
N GLY A 338 10.86 14.26 -0.99
CA GLY A 338 11.20 14.66 0.38
C GLY A 338 12.71 14.74 0.65
N ARG A 339 13.52 13.99 -0.10
CA ARG A 339 14.98 14.12 -0.04
C ARG A 339 15.52 15.36 -0.77
N ARG A 340 14.71 15.95 -1.66
CA ARG A 340 15.10 17.12 -2.47
C ARG A 340 14.45 18.41 -2.00
N PHE A 341 13.26 18.32 -1.42
CA PHE A 341 12.43 19.45 -1.02
C PHE A 341 11.89 19.20 0.38
N GLU A 342 11.94 20.24 1.23
CA GLU A 342 11.38 20.20 2.58
C GLU A 342 10.19 21.14 2.64
N THR A 343 8.97 20.60 2.55
CA THR A 343 7.73 21.37 2.72
C THR A 343 6.74 20.62 3.60
N ASP A 344 5.95 21.36 4.37
CA ASP A 344 4.93 20.78 5.26
C ASP A 344 3.88 19.99 4.47
N ALA A 345 3.48 20.49 3.30
CA ALA A 345 2.52 19.83 2.41
C ALA A 345 3.03 18.47 1.93
N LEU A 346 4.30 18.39 1.52
CA LEU A 346 4.93 17.15 1.09
C LEU A 346 5.03 16.15 2.25
N GLN A 347 5.45 16.61 3.43
CA GLN A 347 5.54 15.74 4.61
C GLN A 347 4.15 15.19 4.95
N ALA A 348 3.14 16.06 5.07
CA ALA A 348 1.78 15.66 5.39
C ALA A 348 1.22 14.64 4.39
N GLN A 349 1.46 14.85 3.09
CA GLN A 349 1.04 13.92 2.04
C GLN A 349 1.79 12.59 2.12
N TRP A 350 3.08 12.60 2.42
CA TRP A 350 3.88 11.39 2.59
C TRP A 350 3.45 10.57 3.81
N SER A 351 3.20 11.24 4.93
CA SER A 351 2.65 10.64 6.14
C SER A 351 1.29 9.99 5.88
N LEU A 352 0.37 10.71 5.22
CA LEU A 352 -0.93 10.18 4.82
C LEU A 352 -0.81 8.95 3.92
N CYS A 353 0.06 9.00 2.91
CA CYS A 353 0.26 7.88 1.98
C CYS A 353 0.79 6.64 2.69
N ARG A 354 1.79 6.80 3.56
CA ARG A 354 2.31 5.72 4.41
C ARG A 354 1.23 5.12 5.28
N ASP A 355 0.41 5.97 5.86
CA ASP A 355 -0.66 5.54 6.72
C ASP A 355 -1.74 4.78 5.95
N LEU A 356 -2.14 5.26 4.78
CA LEU A 356 -3.09 4.51 3.96
C LEU A 356 -2.52 3.16 3.52
N ARG A 357 -1.25 3.13 3.10
CA ARG A 357 -0.57 1.91 2.68
C ARG A 357 -0.59 0.85 3.78
N ASP A 358 -0.20 1.20 5.00
CA ASP A 358 -0.18 0.24 6.10
C ASP A 358 -1.58 -0.32 6.41
N LEU A 359 -2.63 0.51 6.33
CA LEU A 359 -4.01 0.01 6.47
C LEU A 359 -4.34 -1.03 5.39
N LEU A 360 -3.96 -0.75 4.14
CA LEU A 360 -4.24 -1.66 3.04
C LEU A 360 -3.47 -2.98 3.22
N GLU A 361 -2.22 -2.92 3.66
CA GLU A 361 -1.38 -4.09 3.94
C GLU A 361 -1.95 -4.96 5.07
N ASP A 362 -2.35 -4.34 6.18
CA ASP A 362 -2.98 -5.02 7.30
C ASP A 362 -4.30 -5.69 6.88
N GLU A 363 -5.12 -4.98 6.10
CA GLU A 363 -6.38 -5.56 5.65
C GLU A 363 -6.16 -6.66 4.60
N ALA A 364 -5.18 -6.53 3.71
CA ALA A 364 -4.81 -7.58 2.76
C ALA A 364 -4.37 -8.85 3.48
N ALA A 365 -3.64 -8.72 4.60
CA ALA A 365 -3.30 -9.86 5.45
C ALA A 365 -4.55 -10.48 6.12
N ARG A 366 -5.45 -9.65 6.65
CA ARG A 366 -6.70 -10.13 7.29
C ARG A 366 -7.68 -10.78 6.32
N ILE A 367 -7.72 -10.34 5.07
CA ILE A 367 -8.55 -10.99 4.03
C ILE A 367 -8.03 -12.40 3.75
N ARG A 368 -6.71 -12.56 3.58
CA ARG A 368 -6.07 -13.88 3.41
C ARG A 368 -6.33 -14.80 4.61
N GLU A 369 -6.15 -14.30 5.83
CA GLU A 369 -6.46 -15.04 7.05
C GLU A 369 -7.92 -15.48 7.10
N ALA A 370 -8.86 -14.57 6.80
CA ALA A 370 -10.29 -14.88 6.78
C ALA A 370 -10.67 -15.95 5.73
N ARG A 371 -9.86 -16.10 4.68
CA ARG A 371 -10.01 -17.11 3.62
C ARG A 371 -9.29 -18.42 3.92
N GLY A 372 -8.49 -18.48 4.99
CA GLY A 372 -7.63 -19.62 5.29
C GLY A 372 -6.44 -19.74 4.33
N GLU A 373 -6.11 -18.68 3.61
CA GLU A 373 -4.91 -18.60 2.78
C GLU A 373 -3.73 -18.32 3.71
N SER A 374 -2.67 -19.14 3.64
CA SER A 374 -1.46 -18.91 4.43
C SER A 374 -0.78 -17.61 4.01
N ALA A 375 -0.32 -16.83 5.00
CA ALA A 375 0.25 -15.50 4.82
C ALA A 375 1.61 -15.48 4.10
#